data_AF-A0A0R2PLB7-F1
#
_entry.id   AF-A0A0R2PLB7-F1
#
_cell.length_a   1.000
_cell.length_b   1.000
_cell.length_c   1.000
_cell.angle_alpha   90.00
_cell.angle_beta   90.00
_cell.angle_gamma   90.00
#
_symmetry.space_group_name_H-M   'P 1'
#
loop_
_entity.id
_entity.type
_entity.pdbx_description
1 polymer ?
#
loop_
_entity_poly.entity_id
_entity_poly.type
_entity_poly.pdbx_seq_one_letter_code
_entity_poly.pdbx_strand_id
1 'polypeptide(L)'
;MKNNRLVFTSISLLAAGLLLLSSCASEEGVSFEPQFAEVLDCPQSPIPESQLSLVNFSDYPDDEIINCFNFAVNKIAEVQTDVIMIIYPVGPLLLPPGEVKDNDTHYRGSGFEPVVTADQRDSMASSLERYLEPACGKEVAIFEARQISRFAELGGGQQAADGGVGSDECAKKRWMVLSIDPDRAGPSKELVTTFFHEVFHTVQARPGPTCNYSGAPDHDDQFWIHEAGASFFSLEMAAELGNLNSDVVWGDHMSFVSDLLANQQFGSELADPGIAEKGAIALRLLADRGQLATSEVMDGSLFQNCGGQPEAFSPQNIQVAKDYWFDYSEVDEGVFRFSDTALTE
;
A
#
# COMPACT_ATOMS: atom_id res chain seq x y z
N MET A 1 -8.22 5.08 -33.25
CA MET A 1 -8.71 4.33 -32.08
C MET A 1 -7.53 4.21 -31.12
N LYS A 2 -7.44 5.11 -30.15
CA LYS A 2 -6.41 5.09 -29.11
C LYS A 2 -6.97 4.24 -27.98
N ASN A 3 -6.38 3.06 -27.73
CA ASN A 3 -6.64 2.30 -26.52
C ASN A 3 -6.03 3.09 -25.36
N ASN A 4 -6.86 3.75 -24.56
CA ASN A 4 -6.46 4.24 -23.25
C ASN A 4 -6.25 3.00 -22.36
N ARG A 5 -5.00 2.57 -22.20
CA ARG A 5 -4.62 1.71 -21.08
C ARG A 5 -4.73 2.57 -19.82
N LEU A 6 -5.71 2.28 -18.95
CA LEU A 6 -5.69 2.80 -17.58
C LEU A 6 -4.47 2.21 -16.89
N VAL A 7 -3.52 3.07 -16.54
CA VAL A 7 -2.48 2.77 -15.56
C VAL A 7 -3.07 3.15 -14.22
N PHE A 8 -3.40 2.14 -13.40
CA PHE A 8 -3.83 2.32 -12.02
C PHE A 8 -2.58 2.71 -11.22
N THR A 9 -2.50 3.96 -10.78
CA THR A 9 -1.47 4.44 -9.85
C THR A 9 -2.17 4.86 -8.58
N SER A 10 -1.99 4.05 -7.55
CA SER A 10 -2.54 4.27 -6.23
C SER A 10 -1.71 5.35 -5.55
N ILE A 11 -2.36 6.44 -5.15
CA ILE A 11 -1.76 7.45 -4.29
C ILE A 11 -2.38 7.21 -2.92
N SER A 12 -1.66 6.51 -2.05
CA SER A 12 -1.88 6.61 -0.61
C SER A 12 -1.58 8.07 -0.23
N LEU A 13 -2.59 8.78 0.26
CA LEU A 13 -2.54 10.22 0.54
C LEU A 13 -1.79 10.54 1.85
N LEU A 14 -1.17 9.55 2.46
CA LEU A 14 -0.29 9.71 3.63
C LEU A 14 0.82 10.77 3.42
N ALA A 15 1.13 11.17 2.18
CA ALA A 15 2.14 12.19 1.86
C ALA A 15 1.73 13.68 2.06
N ALA A 16 0.59 14.02 2.67
CA ALA A 16 0.14 15.43 2.73
C ALA A 16 -0.29 15.99 4.10
N GLY A 17 -0.21 15.24 5.20
CA GLY A 17 -0.95 15.60 6.41
C GLY A 17 -0.20 15.53 7.74
N LEU A 18 0.97 16.15 7.90
CA LEU A 18 1.49 16.45 9.26
C LEU A 18 2.25 17.78 9.31
N LEU A 19 1.51 18.88 9.45
CA LEU A 19 2.06 20.17 9.86
C LEU A 19 1.25 20.72 11.04
N LEU A 20 1.96 20.86 12.16
CA LEU A 20 1.73 21.75 13.29
C LEU A 20 0.72 21.34 14.38
N LEU A 21 1.21 20.69 15.44
CA LEU A 21 0.89 21.09 16.81
C LEU A 21 2.15 21.01 17.70
N SER A 22 2.87 22.14 17.77
CA SER A 22 3.76 22.41 18.90
C SER A 22 2.90 22.81 20.10
N SER A 23 2.86 21.99 21.15
CA SER A 23 2.51 22.47 22.49
C SER A 23 3.56 22.05 23.50
N CYS A 24 4.11 23.02 24.21
CA CYS A 24 4.98 22.82 25.35
C CYS A 24 4.15 22.43 26.58
N ALA A 25 4.50 21.32 27.24
CA ALA A 25 4.43 21.18 28.70
C ALA A 25 5.33 20.04 29.19
N SER A 26 5.89 20.23 30.38
CA SER A 26 7.03 19.53 30.97
C SER A 26 6.67 18.43 31.97
N GLU A 27 7.61 17.47 32.06
CA GLU A 27 7.99 16.57 33.16
C GLU A 27 7.11 15.38 33.60
N GLU A 28 7.71 14.20 33.42
CA GLU A 28 7.65 12.96 34.20
C GLU A 28 6.28 12.31 34.48
N GLY A 29 5.77 11.66 33.44
CA GLY A 29 5.05 10.39 33.57
C GLY A 29 5.58 9.46 32.49
N VAL A 30 6.03 8.25 32.84
CA VAL A 30 6.28 7.21 31.84
C VAL A 30 4.91 6.84 31.27
N SER A 31 4.48 7.52 30.20
CA SER A 31 3.39 7.03 29.37
C SER A 31 3.93 5.79 28.67
N PHE A 32 3.29 4.65 28.93
CA PHE A 32 3.41 3.52 28.04
C PHE A 32 2.51 3.82 26.83
N GLU A 33 2.97 4.72 25.97
CA GLU A 33 2.48 4.71 24.61
C GLU A 33 2.95 3.40 23.97
N PRO A 34 2.04 2.58 23.41
CA PRO A 34 2.46 1.41 22.67
C PRO A 34 3.38 1.88 21.54
N GLN A 35 4.64 1.47 21.59
CA GLN A 35 5.61 1.77 20.53
C GLN A 35 5.16 0.99 19.29
N PHE A 36 4.61 1.70 18.32
CA PHE A 36 4.30 1.15 17.01
C PHE A 36 5.57 0.61 16.36
N ALA A 37 5.42 -0.36 15.45
CA ALA A 37 6.51 -0.72 14.57
C ALA A 37 6.83 0.48 13.68
N GLU A 38 7.96 1.12 13.96
CA GLU A 38 8.45 2.30 13.23
C GLU A 38 9.67 1.98 12.38
N VAL A 39 10.23 0.77 12.49
CA VAL A 39 11.42 0.35 11.74
C VAL A 39 11.13 -0.97 11.05
N LEU A 40 11.74 -1.18 9.87
CA LEU A 40 11.70 -2.44 9.12
C LEU A 40 12.62 -3.51 9.75
N ASP A 41 12.43 -3.81 11.03
CA ASP A 41 13.16 -4.85 11.77
C ASP A 41 12.32 -6.13 11.89
N CYS A 42 12.14 -6.82 10.77
CA CYS A 42 11.31 -8.01 10.72
C CYS A 42 12.05 -9.29 11.13
N PRO A 43 11.37 -10.24 11.79
CA PRO A 43 12.00 -11.48 12.19
C PRO A 43 12.48 -12.27 10.96
N GLN A 44 13.63 -12.92 11.13
CA GLN A 44 14.17 -13.86 10.15
C GLN A 44 13.12 -14.90 9.78
N SER A 45 12.68 -14.84 8.53
CA SER A 45 11.63 -15.71 7.99
C SER A 45 12.22 -16.61 6.90
N PRO A 46 11.68 -17.82 6.70
CA PRO A 46 12.13 -18.70 5.62
C PRO A 46 12.16 -17.95 4.29
N ILE A 47 13.22 -18.14 3.50
CA ILE A 47 13.27 -17.58 2.15
C ILE A 47 12.20 -18.31 1.33
N PRO A 48 11.16 -17.61 0.85
CA PRO A 48 10.12 -18.22 0.03
C PRO A 48 10.73 -18.74 -1.28
N GLU A 49 10.02 -19.64 -1.98
CA GLU A 49 10.44 -20.09 -3.31
C GLU A 49 10.43 -18.96 -4.37
N SER A 50 9.79 -17.82 -4.07
CA SER A 50 9.76 -16.65 -4.97
C SER A 50 11.10 -15.92 -5.03
N GLN A 51 11.49 -15.50 -6.24
CA GLN A 51 12.76 -14.80 -6.47
C GLN A 51 12.57 -13.30 -6.25
N LEU A 52 12.93 -12.81 -5.06
CA LEU A 52 13.11 -11.37 -4.83
C LEU A 52 14.44 -10.90 -5.44
N SER A 53 14.38 -9.89 -6.30
CA SER A 53 15.52 -9.06 -6.70
C SER A 53 15.43 -7.69 -6.03
N LEU A 54 16.53 -7.17 -5.49
CA LEU A 54 16.55 -5.87 -4.82
C LEU A 54 17.50 -4.90 -5.53
N VAL A 55 17.02 -3.68 -5.77
CA VAL A 55 17.82 -2.51 -6.13
C VAL A 55 17.57 -1.46 -5.05
N ASN A 56 18.51 -1.34 -4.11
CA ASN A 56 18.37 -0.46 -2.96
C ASN A 56 19.43 0.65 -3.00
N PHE A 57 18.96 1.89 -2.97
CA PHE A 57 19.79 3.09 -2.84
C PHE A 57 19.47 3.89 -1.58
N SER A 58 18.58 3.39 -0.73
CA SER A 58 18.29 3.99 0.56
C SER A 58 19.37 3.65 1.60
N ASP A 59 19.24 4.26 2.79
CA ASP A 59 20.13 3.97 3.92
C ASP A 59 19.71 2.70 4.70
N TYR A 60 18.59 2.07 4.36
CA TYR A 60 18.15 0.81 4.98
C TYR A 60 19.04 -0.36 4.53
N PRO A 61 19.47 -1.24 5.45
CA PRO A 61 20.18 -2.47 5.10
C PRO A 61 19.36 -3.39 4.18
N ASP A 62 20.02 -3.98 3.18
CA ASP A 62 19.38 -4.91 2.23
C ASP A 62 18.76 -6.12 2.95
N ASP A 63 19.42 -6.63 3.99
CA ASP A 63 18.93 -7.77 4.75
C ASP A 63 17.65 -7.43 5.52
N GLU A 64 17.53 -6.24 6.12
CA GLU A 64 16.29 -5.78 6.77
C GLU A 64 15.12 -5.75 5.78
N ILE A 65 15.31 -5.15 4.60
CA ILE A 65 14.29 -5.10 3.53
C ILE A 65 13.89 -6.52 3.09
N ILE A 66 14.88 -7.39 2.84
CA ILE A 66 14.63 -8.77 2.41
C ILE A 66 13.90 -9.56 3.49
N ASN A 67 14.28 -9.40 4.77
CA ASN A 67 13.62 -10.07 5.88
C ASN A 67 12.17 -9.63 6.01
N CYS A 68 11.88 -8.32 5.88
CA CYS A 68 10.52 -7.81 5.94
C CYS A 68 9.66 -8.27 4.76
N PHE A 69 10.22 -8.30 3.56
CA PHE A 69 9.54 -8.90 2.42
C PHE A 69 9.20 -10.37 2.71
N ASN A 70 10.19 -11.17 3.13
CA ASN A 70 9.99 -12.58 3.46
C ASN A 70 8.97 -12.76 4.58
N PHE A 71 9.02 -11.94 5.62
CA PHE A 71 8.07 -11.97 6.73
C PHE A 71 6.63 -11.79 6.25
N ALA A 72 6.39 -10.82 5.37
CA ALA A 72 5.07 -10.60 4.77
C ALA A 72 4.65 -11.74 3.84
N VAL A 73 5.49 -12.14 2.88
CA VAL A 73 5.07 -13.14 1.89
C VAL A 73 4.95 -14.56 2.45
N ASN A 74 5.58 -14.87 3.58
CA ASN A 74 5.33 -16.13 4.31
C ASN A 74 3.92 -16.23 4.91
N LYS A 75 3.16 -15.11 4.97
CA LYS A 75 1.74 -15.12 5.34
C LYS A 75 0.85 -15.55 4.18
N ILE A 76 1.31 -15.35 2.95
CA ILE A 76 0.53 -15.57 1.74
C ILE A 76 0.46 -17.07 1.44
N ALA A 77 -0.74 -17.58 1.20
CA ALA A 77 -0.99 -19.01 1.00
C ALA A 77 -0.25 -19.56 -0.22
N GLU A 78 -0.24 -18.80 -1.31
CA GLU A 78 0.47 -19.16 -2.54
C GLU A 78 1.09 -17.93 -3.20
N VAL A 79 2.42 -17.85 -3.21
CA VAL A 79 3.13 -16.80 -3.93
C VAL A 79 3.42 -17.28 -5.35
N GLN A 80 2.74 -16.69 -6.33
CA GLN A 80 2.86 -17.08 -7.74
C GLN A 80 3.72 -16.11 -8.57
N THR A 81 4.28 -15.08 -7.93
CA THR A 81 4.98 -13.98 -8.58
C THR A 81 6.46 -13.93 -8.20
N ASP A 82 7.29 -13.51 -9.16
CA ASP A 82 8.62 -13.00 -8.89
C ASP A 82 8.52 -11.49 -8.67
N VAL A 83 9.39 -10.93 -7.82
CA VAL A 83 9.35 -9.51 -7.47
C VAL A 83 10.73 -8.88 -7.66
N ILE A 84 10.78 -7.72 -8.31
CA ILE A 84 11.91 -6.79 -8.17
C ILE A 84 11.47 -5.59 -7.33
N MET A 85 12.18 -5.30 -6.25
CA MET A 85 11.98 -4.10 -5.45
C MET A 85 13.03 -3.05 -5.81
N ILE A 86 12.59 -1.83 -6.05
CA ILE A 86 13.43 -0.67 -6.35
C ILE A 86 13.15 0.38 -5.29
N ILE A 87 14.12 0.60 -4.42
CA ILE A 87 14.03 1.54 -3.30
C ILE A 87 15.07 2.64 -3.49
N TYR A 88 14.64 3.90 -3.44
CA TYR A 88 15.55 5.04 -3.62
C TYR A 88 15.18 6.24 -2.73
N PRO A 89 16.17 7.05 -2.32
CA PRO A 89 15.91 8.23 -1.52
C PRO A 89 15.40 9.38 -2.40
N VAL A 90 14.54 10.22 -1.82
CA VAL A 90 14.21 11.55 -2.36
C VAL A 90 14.62 12.63 -1.35
N GLY A 91 14.82 13.86 -1.81
CA GLY A 91 15.10 15.00 -0.93
C GLY A 91 13.82 15.54 -0.28
N PRO A 92 13.86 16.76 0.29
CA PRO A 92 12.68 17.41 0.86
C PRO A 92 11.53 17.57 -0.15
N LEU A 93 10.29 17.54 0.36
CA LEU A 93 9.08 17.76 -0.43
C LEU A 93 9.09 19.17 -1.07
N LEU A 94 8.81 19.24 -2.37
CA LEU A 94 8.61 20.51 -3.06
C LEU A 94 7.19 21.02 -2.74
N LEU A 95 7.10 22.22 -2.18
CA LEU A 95 5.90 22.93 -1.64
C LEU A 95 4.51 22.27 -1.83
N PRO A 96 3.67 22.14 -0.78
CA PRO A 96 2.47 21.31 -0.84
C PRO A 96 1.35 21.83 -1.76
N PRO A 97 0.57 20.92 -2.38
CA PRO A 97 0.96 19.59 -2.83
C PRO A 97 1.62 19.72 -4.21
N GLY A 98 2.95 19.67 -4.26
CA GLY A 98 3.67 19.78 -5.52
C GLY A 98 3.52 18.50 -6.31
N GLU A 99 2.74 18.50 -7.39
CA GLU A 99 2.85 17.45 -8.41
C GLU A 99 4.28 17.41 -8.97
N VAL A 100 4.73 16.24 -9.41
CA VAL A 100 6.01 16.12 -10.13
C VAL A 100 5.96 16.99 -11.39
N LYS A 101 6.76 18.06 -11.39
CA LYS A 101 6.79 19.02 -12.49
C LYS A 101 7.29 18.34 -13.78
N ASP A 102 6.63 18.65 -14.90
CA ASP A 102 6.97 18.12 -16.22
C ASP A 102 6.98 16.58 -16.29
N ASN A 103 6.14 15.92 -15.47
CA ASN A 103 6.00 14.48 -15.44
C ASN A 103 5.41 13.94 -16.75
N ASP A 104 6.27 13.31 -17.54
CA ASP A 104 5.96 12.62 -18.79
C ASP A 104 5.92 11.09 -18.64
N THR A 105 5.91 10.60 -17.39
CA THR A 105 5.80 9.18 -17.07
C THR A 105 4.35 8.78 -16.77
N HIS A 106 4.08 7.47 -16.69
CA HIS A 106 2.82 6.96 -16.19
C HIS A 106 2.71 6.96 -14.65
N TYR A 107 3.81 7.21 -13.93
CA TYR A 107 3.83 7.26 -12.47
C TYR A 107 3.19 8.55 -11.97
N ARG A 108 2.64 8.51 -10.76
CA ARG A 108 1.94 9.62 -10.12
C ARG A 108 2.35 9.65 -8.66
N GLY A 109 2.55 10.85 -8.15
CA GLY A 109 2.98 11.06 -6.76
C GLY A 109 3.43 12.49 -6.54
N SER A 110 3.90 12.75 -5.32
CA SER A 110 4.41 14.06 -4.93
C SER A 110 5.81 14.30 -5.50
N GLY A 111 6.11 15.56 -5.79
CA GLY A 111 7.42 16.02 -6.23
C GLY A 111 8.31 16.38 -5.05
N PHE A 112 9.54 15.87 -5.08
CA PHE A 112 10.58 16.11 -4.09
C PHE A 112 11.84 16.65 -4.76
N GLU A 113 12.77 17.18 -3.97
CA GLU A 113 14.09 17.51 -4.49
C GLU A 113 14.79 16.23 -5.02
N PRO A 114 15.23 16.20 -6.29
CA PRO A 114 15.88 15.02 -6.85
C PRO A 114 17.28 14.86 -6.27
N VAL A 115 17.54 13.73 -5.60
CA VAL A 115 18.84 13.41 -4.99
C VAL A 115 19.53 12.20 -5.64
N VAL A 116 18.81 11.42 -6.46
CA VAL A 116 19.33 10.23 -7.13
C VAL A 116 20.25 10.61 -8.30
N THR A 117 21.47 10.08 -8.32
CA THR A 117 22.48 10.35 -9.36
C THR A 117 22.15 9.67 -10.70
N ALA A 118 22.77 10.12 -11.78
CA ALA A 118 22.60 9.49 -13.10
C ALA A 118 22.97 8.00 -13.09
N ASP A 119 24.09 7.63 -12.45
CA ASP A 119 24.54 6.23 -12.37
C ASP A 119 23.54 5.35 -11.60
N GLN A 120 22.96 5.87 -10.50
CA GLN A 120 21.92 5.16 -9.76
C GLN A 120 20.66 4.97 -10.63
N ARG A 121 20.22 6.01 -11.36
CA ARG A 121 19.08 5.91 -12.28
C ARG A 121 19.33 4.91 -13.41
N ASP A 122 20.52 4.91 -13.99
CA ASP A 122 20.91 3.95 -15.02
C ASP A 122 20.95 2.52 -14.47
N SER A 123 21.36 2.35 -13.21
CA SER A 123 21.34 1.05 -12.51
C SER A 123 19.92 0.55 -12.24
N MET A 124 19.00 1.42 -11.82
CA MET A 124 17.57 1.08 -11.67
C MET A 124 16.97 0.62 -13.00
N ALA A 125 17.14 1.44 -14.05
CA ALA A 125 16.64 1.13 -15.38
C ALA A 125 17.20 -0.20 -15.92
N SER A 126 18.53 -0.37 -15.86
CA SER A 126 19.19 -1.57 -16.38
C SER A 126 18.83 -2.84 -15.60
N SER A 127 18.51 -2.70 -14.31
CA SER A 127 18.09 -3.84 -13.49
C SER A 127 16.66 -4.25 -13.79
N LEU A 128 15.75 -3.29 -13.92
CA LEU A 128 14.37 -3.56 -14.32
C LEU A 128 14.30 -4.11 -15.75
N GLU A 129 15.05 -3.55 -16.70
CA GLU A 129 15.08 -4.03 -18.09
C GLU A 129 15.53 -5.49 -18.14
N ARG A 130 16.65 -5.84 -17.48
CA ARG A 130 17.15 -7.22 -17.42
C ARG A 130 16.17 -8.18 -16.74
N TYR A 131 15.42 -7.69 -15.76
CA TYR A 131 14.43 -8.48 -15.04
C TYR A 131 13.19 -8.78 -15.90
N LEU A 132 12.69 -7.79 -16.66
CA LEU A 132 11.47 -7.91 -17.46
C LEU A 132 11.70 -8.52 -18.84
N GLU A 133 12.83 -8.21 -19.51
CA GLU A 133 13.06 -8.58 -20.93
C GLU A 133 12.86 -10.08 -21.22
N PRO A 134 13.34 -11.03 -20.39
CA PRO A 134 13.18 -12.45 -20.67
C PRO A 134 11.73 -12.94 -20.70
N ALA A 135 10.84 -12.34 -19.91
CA ALA A 135 9.46 -12.79 -19.74
C ALA A 135 8.45 -11.90 -20.49
N CYS A 136 8.67 -10.59 -20.48
CA CYS A 136 7.78 -9.57 -21.04
C CYS A 136 8.19 -9.05 -22.41
N GLY A 137 9.42 -9.36 -22.84
CA GLY A 137 9.98 -8.88 -24.09
C GLY A 137 10.59 -7.48 -23.98
N LYS A 138 11.47 -7.19 -24.93
CA LYS A 138 12.33 -5.99 -24.95
C LYS A 138 11.58 -4.67 -24.95
N GLU A 139 10.47 -4.56 -25.66
CA GLU A 139 9.71 -3.31 -25.77
C GLU A 139 9.11 -2.89 -24.43
N VAL A 140 8.50 -3.84 -23.71
CA VAL A 140 7.93 -3.61 -22.37
C VAL A 140 9.04 -3.28 -21.38
N ALA A 141 10.12 -4.08 -21.39
CA ALA A 141 11.25 -3.90 -20.50
C ALA A 141 11.89 -2.50 -20.62
N ILE A 142 12.17 -2.05 -21.86
CA ILE A 142 12.71 -0.71 -22.13
C ILE A 142 11.73 0.39 -21.72
N PHE A 143 10.43 0.19 -21.97
CA PHE A 143 9.41 1.18 -21.62
C PHE A 143 9.39 1.40 -20.11
N GLU A 144 9.19 0.35 -19.32
CA GLU A 144 9.11 0.43 -17.85
C GLU A 144 10.42 0.95 -17.23
N ALA A 145 11.58 0.49 -17.73
CA ALA A 145 12.89 0.97 -17.27
C ALA A 145 13.06 2.49 -17.46
N ARG A 146 12.57 3.02 -18.58
CA ARG A 146 12.55 4.47 -18.82
C ARG A 146 11.58 5.20 -17.90
N GLN A 147 10.42 4.62 -17.60
CA GLN A 147 9.44 5.24 -16.71
C GLN A 147 10.04 5.47 -15.30
N ILE A 148 10.67 4.45 -14.71
CA ILE A 148 11.25 4.54 -13.37
C ILE A 148 12.42 5.53 -13.33
N SER A 149 13.36 5.41 -14.27
CA SER A 149 14.53 6.31 -14.33
C SER A 149 14.09 7.77 -14.52
N ARG A 150 13.12 8.02 -15.41
CA ARG A 150 12.60 9.37 -15.64
C ARG A 150 11.85 9.93 -14.43
N PHE A 151 11.05 9.11 -13.73
CA PHE A 151 10.33 9.57 -12.55
C PHE A 151 11.29 9.95 -11.42
N ALA A 152 12.31 9.11 -11.17
CA ALA A 152 13.37 9.41 -10.20
C ALA A 152 14.21 10.65 -10.58
N GLU A 153 14.47 10.86 -11.88
CA GLU A 153 15.16 12.07 -12.38
C GLU A 153 14.40 13.36 -12.02
N LEU A 154 13.07 13.31 -12.09
CA LEU A 154 12.18 14.43 -11.78
C LEU A 154 11.95 14.63 -10.27
N GLY A 155 12.55 13.80 -9.42
CA GLY A 155 12.32 13.81 -7.98
C GLY A 155 10.93 13.27 -7.62
N GLY A 156 10.36 12.38 -8.43
CA GLY A 156 9.08 11.76 -8.13
C GLY A 156 9.18 10.82 -6.93
N GLY A 157 8.36 11.08 -5.91
CA GLY A 157 8.14 10.13 -4.84
C GLY A 157 7.05 9.13 -5.25
N GLN A 158 7.39 7.85 -5.21
CA GLN A 158 6.49 6.75 -5.60
C GLN A 158 6.36 5.74 -4.46
N GLN A 159 5.12 5.31 -4.25
CA GLN A 159 4.76 4.10 -3.50
C GLN A 159 3.83 3.35 -4.44
N ALA A 160 4.35 2.35 -5.15
CA ALA A 160 3.52 1.56 -6.05
C ALA A 160 4.14 0.21 -6.36
N ALA A 161 3.29 -0.78 -6.57
CA ALA A 161 3.61 -1.99 -7.30
C ALA A 161 2.80 -2.10 -8.60
N ASP A 162 3.41 -2.67 -9.63
CA ASP A 162 2.76 -3.02 -10.90
C ASP A 162 3.25 -4.40 -11.35
N GLY A 163 2.63 -4.93 -12.41
CA GLY A 163 2.94 -6.24 -12.95
C GLY A 163 2.84 -6.29 -14.46
N GLY A 164 3.59 -7.23 -15.02
CA GLY A 164 3.60 -7.51 -16.44
C GLY A 164 2.21 -7.93 -16.94
N VAL A 165 1.97 -7.66 -18.22
CA VAL A 165 0.72 -8.05 -18.91
C VAL A 165 1.04 -8.77 -20.20
N GLY A 166 0.17 -9.69 -20.61
CA GLY A 166 0.33 -10.44 -21.86
C GLY A 166 0.52 -11.92 -21.61
N SER A 167 1.75 -12.42 -21.79
CA SER A 167 2.07 -13.83 -21.56
C SER A 167 1.94 -14.20 -20.07
N ASP A 168 1.65 -15.48 -19.79
CA ASP A 168 1.60 -16.01 -18.42
C ASP A 168 2.92 -15.80 -17.67
N GLU A 169 4.07 -15.88 -18.38
CA GLU A 169 5.39 -15.62 -17.79
C GLU A 169 5.56 -14.14 -17.41
N CYS A 170 5.09 -13.22 -18.25
CA CYS A 170 5.15 -11.79 -17.94
C CYS A 170 4.18 -11.42 -16.81
N ALA A 171 2.99 -12.03 -16.76
CA ALA A 171 2.01 -11.82 -15.70
C ALA A 171 2.52 -12.21 -14.30
N LYS A 172 3.51 -13.10 -14.23
CA LYS A 172 4.19 -13.49 -12.98
C LYS A 172 5.28 -12.51 -12.55
N LYS A 173 5.70 -11.56 -13.40
CA LYS A 173 6.70 -10.55 -13.06
C LYS A 173 6.05 -9.34 -12.42
N ARG A 174 6.45 -9.05 -11.19
CA ARG A 174 6.03 -7.87 -10.43
C ARG A 174 7.22 -6.97 -10.15
N TRP A 175 6.96 -5.67 -10.05
CA TRP A 175 7.92 -4.71 -9.55
C TRP A 175 7.25 -3.76 -8.57
N MET A 176 8.00 -3.39 -7.54
CA MET A 176 7.61 -2.42 -6.54
C MET A 176 8.62 -1.30 -6.54
N VAL A 177 8.13 -0.07 -6.44
CA VAL A 177 8.93 1.15 -6.34
C VAL A 177 8.54 1.86 -5.05
N LEU A 178 9.54 2.10 -4.20
CA LEU A 178 9.37 2.80 -2.93
C LEU A 178 10.42 3.92 -2.82
N SER A 179 9.97 5.16 -2.86
CA SER A 179 10.81 6.31 -2.52
C SER A 179 10.79 6.58 -1.01
N ILE A 180 11.93 6.89 -0.42
CA ILE A 180 12.05 7.25 1.00
C ILE A 180 12.48 8.72 1.09
N ASP A 181 11.58 9.56 1.58
CA ASP A 181 11.88 10.96 1.85
C ASP A 181 12.53 11.14 3.25
N PRO A 182 13.10 12.31 3.56
CA PRO A 182 13.82 12.53 4.81
C PRO A 182 12.98 12.32 6.08
N ASP A 183 11.67 12.56 6.03
CA ASP A 183 10.79 12.39 7.19
C ASP A 183 10.54 10.88 7.46
N ARG A 184 10.66 10.05 6.42
CA ARG A 184 10.54 8.57 6.50
C ARG A 184 11.87 7.84 6.58
N ALA A 185 13.00 8.53 6.49
CA ALA A 185 14.33 7.91 6.57
C ALA A 185 14.69 7.42 7.99
N GLY A 186 13.99 7.91 9.02
CA GLY A 186 14.07 7.42 10.40
C GLY A 186 12.92 6.49 10.78
N PRO A 187 12.75 6.21 12.08
CA PRO A 187 11.58 5.48 12.57
C PRO A 187 10.28 6.15 12.08
N SER A 188 9.49 5.41 11.31
CA SER A 188 8.28 5.86 10.66
C SER A 188 7.27 4.73 10.57
N LYS A 189 6.19 4.83 11.35
CA LYS A 189 5.02 3.95 11.23
C LYS A 189 4.49 3.94 9.79
N GLU A 190 4.44 5.12 9.17
CA GLU A 190 3.99 5.29 7.79
C GLU A 190 4.83 4.44 6.83
N LEU A 191 6.17 4.50 6.93
CA LEU A 191 7.04 3.68 6.07
C LEU A 191 6.76 2.18 6.24
N VAL A 192 6.60 1.70 7.47
CA VAL A 192 6.31 0.29 7.75
C VAL A 192 4.98 -0.13 7.11
N THR A 193 3.93 0.65 7.32
CA THR A 193 2.61 0.36 6.74
C THR A 193 2.61 0.46 5.21
N THR A 194 3.30 1.45 4.64
CA THR A 194 3.46 1.59 3.19
C THR A 194 4.22 0.40 2.61
N PHE A 195 5.33 0.00 3.24
CA PHE A 195 6.13 -1.12 2.77
C PHE A 195 5.29 -2.39 2.65
N PHE A 196 4.55 -2.77 3.69
CA PHE A 196 3.70 -3.96 3.66
C PHE A 196 2.51 -3.82 2.71
N HIS A 197 1.95 -2.62 2.57
CA HIS A 197 0.88 -2.34 1.61
C HIS A 197 1.36 -2.62 0.18
N GLU A 198 2.51 -2.07 -0.21
CA GLU A 198 3.07 -2.28 -1.54
C GLU A 198 3.54 -3.72 -1.77
N VAL A 199 4.08 -4.40 -0.74
CA VAL A 199 4.39 -5.83 -0.83
C VAL A 199 3.13 -6.64 -1.10
N PHE A 200 1.99 -6.30 -0.48
CA PHE A 200 0.74 -7.00 -0.73
C PHE A 200 0.24 -6.83 -2.18
N HIS A 201 0.39 -5.64 -2.76
CA HIS A 201 0.07 -5.40 -4.18
C HIS A 201 0.87 -6.32 -5.13
N THR A 202 2.06 -6.79 -4.74
CA THR A 202 2.85 -7.76 -5.54
C THR A 202 2.24 -9.17 -5.58
N VAL A 203 1.37 -9.51 -4.64
CA VAL A 203 0.70 -10.82 -4.61
C VAL A 203 -0.75 -10.76 -5.06
N GLN A 204 -1.38 -9.58 -5.02
CA GLN A 204 -2.74 -9.40 -5.49
C GLN A 204 -2.82 -9.59 -7.02
N ALA A 205 -3.94 -10.15 -7.46
CA ALA A 205 -4.27 -10.17 -8.86
C ALA A 205 -4.59 -8.76 -9.35
N ARG A 206 -4.24 -8.47 -10.61
CA ARG A 206 -4.47 -7.14 -11.19
C ARG A 206 -5.98 -6.94 -11.41
N PRO A 207 -6.60 -5.89 -10.85
CA PRO A 207 -8.00 -5.56 -11.13
C PRO A 207 -8.22 -5.33 -12.63
N GLY A 208 -9.34 -5.83 -13.16
CA GLY A 208 -9.68 -5.66 -14.57
C GLY A 208 -10.79 -6.58 -15.05
N PRO A 209 -11.07 -6.63 -16.37
CA PRO A 209 -12.16 -7.45 -16.90
C PRO A 209 -12.06 -8.94 -16.56
N THR A 210 -10.83 -9.42 -16.33
CA THR A 210 -10.54 -10.80 -15.95
C THR A 210 -10.43 -11.01 -14.45
N CYS A 211 -10.40 -9.95 -13.64
CA CYS A 211 -10.33 -10.00 -12.18
C CYS A 211 -11.26 -8.94 -11.57
N ASN A 212 -12.46 -9.38 -11.21
CA ASN A 212 -13.52 -8.53 -10.72
C ASN A 212 -13.97 -8.96 -9.32
N TYR A 213 -13.44 -8.30 -8.29
CA TYR A 213 -13.75 -8.61 -6.90
C TYR A 213 -15.23 -8.41 -6.55
N SER A 214 -15.86 -7.35 -7.08
CA SER A 214 -17.23 -6.97 -6.75
C SER A 214 -18.29 -7.63 -7.63
N GLY A 215 -17.90 -8.34 -8.69
CA GLY A 215 -18.84 -8.87 -9.69
C GLY A 215 -19.61 -7.81 -10.48
N ALA A 216 -19.40 -6.51 -10.21
CA ALA A 216 -20.12 -5.41 -10.82
C ALA A 216 -19.62 -5.18 -12.27
N PRO A 217 -20.50 -4.83 -13.23
CA PRO A 217 -20.09 -4.52 -14.61
C PRO A 217 -19.18 -3.29 -14.70
N ASP A 218 -19.28 -2.41 -13.72
CA ASP A 218 -18.56 -1.14 -13.64
C ASP A 218 -17.38 -1.25 -12.66
N HIS A 219 -16.29 -0.54 -12.99
CA HIS A 219 -15.04 -0.56 -12.24
C HIS A 219 -15.13 0.10 -10.84
N ASP A 220 -16.30 0.58 -10.44
CA ASP A 220 -16.51 1.52 -9.33
C ASP A 220 -16.04 0.97 -7.98
N ASP A 221 -16.17 -0.34 -7.75
CA ASP A 221 -15.81 -0.95 -6.46
C ASP A 221 -14.48 -1.70 -6.46
N GLN A 222 -13.96 -2.05 -7.64
CA GLN A 222 -12.74 -2.87 -7.71
C GLN A 222 -11.53 -2.15 -7.14
N PHE A 223 -11.45 -0.83 -7.36
CA PHE A 223 -10.29 -0.04 -6.96
C PHE A 223 -10.20 0.10 -5.44
N TRP A 224 -11.28 0.52 -4.77
CA TRP A 224 -11.24 0.64 -3.30
C TRP A 224 -11.05 -0.72 -2.62
N ILE A 225 -11.65 -1.80 -3.14
CA ILE A 225 -11.47 -3.16 -2.59
C ILE A 225 -9.99 -3.58 -2.70
N HIS A 226 -9.35 -3.31 -3.84
CA HIS A 226 -7.95 -3.65 -4.07
C HIS A 226 -7.03 -2.95 -3.07
N GLU A 227 -7.16 -1.63 -2.94
CA GLU A 227 -6.39 -0.81 -2.00
C GLU A 227 -6.69 -1.14 -0.54
N ALA A 228 -7.95 -1.43 -0.23
CA ALA A 228 -8.39 -1.82 1.10
C ALA A 228 -7.69 -3.09 1.57
N GLY A 229 -7.55 -4.09 0.69
CA GLY A 229 -6.87 -5.34 1.02
C GLY A 229 -5.41 -5.11 1.42
N ALA A 230 -4.69 -4.29 0.64
CA ALA A 230 -3.30 -3.95 0.90
C ALA A 230 -3.12 -3.18 2.22
N SER A 231 -3.98 -2.19 2.50
CA SER A 231 -3.94 -1.44 3.77
C SER A 231 -4.39 -2.25 4.97
N PHE A 232 -5.40 -3.11 4.82
CA PHE A 232 -5.81 -4.03 5.88
C PHE A 232 -4.65 -4.96 6.25
N PHE A 233 -4.04 -5.59 5.24
CA PHE A 233 -2.87 -6.45 5.43
C PHE A 233 -1.74 -5.71 6.13
N SER A 234 -1.42 -4.48 5.70
CA SER A 234 -0.30 -3.72 6.27
C SER A 234 -0.52 -3.32 7.73
N LEU A 235 -1.75 -2.97 8.12
CA LEU A 235 -2.09 -2.66 9.51
C LEU A 235 -1.93 -3.88 10.42
N GLU A 236 -2.40 -5.05 9.99
CA GLU A 236 -2.21 -6.30 10.74
C GLU A 236 -0.73 -6.70 10.82
N MET A 237 0.02 -6.52 9.72
CA MET A 237 1.47 -6.77 9.72
C MET A 237 2.22 -5.84 10.67
N ALA A 238 1.83 -4.55 10.74
CA ALA A 238 2.40 -3.60 11.69
C ALA A 238 2.08 -3.98 13.14
N ALA A 239 0.87 -4.46 13.42
CA ALA A 239 0.50 -4.99 14.73
C ALA A 239 1.35 -6.21 15.11
N GLU A 240 1.51 -7.17 14.20
CA GLU A 240 2.32 -8.36 14.45
C GLU A 240 3.80 -8.02 14.65
N LEU A 241 4.36 -7.17 13.79
CA LEU A 241 5.75 -6.72 13.87
C LEU A 241 6.05 -6.00 15.20
N GLY A 242 5.13 -5.14 15.64
CA GLY A 242 5.24 -4.45 16.94
C GLY A 242 4.91 -5.33 18.15
N ASN A 243 4.51 -6.59 17.94
CA ASN A 243 3.96 -7.46 18.98
C ASN A 243 2.83 -6.78 19.78
N LEU A 244 1.96 -6.07 19.06
CA LEU A 244 0.85 -5.30 19.59
C LEU A 244 -0.47 -6.07 19.46
N ASN A 245 -1.45 -5.72 20.29
CA ASN A 245 -2.83 -6.07 19.99
C ASN A 245 -3.27 -5.28 18.74
N SER A 246 -3.81 -5.98 17.74
CA SER A 246 -4.30 -5.38 16.49
C SER A 246 -5.30 -4.24 16.75
N ASP A 247 -6.15 -4.36 17.78
CA ASP A 247 -7.12 -3.30 18.14
C ASP A 247 -6.45 -1.94 18.46
N VAL A 248 -5.21 -1.94 18.97
CA VAL A 248 -4.45 -0.70 19.21
C VAL A 248 -4.08 -0.04 17.89
N VAL A 249 -3.67 -0.84 16.89
CA VAL A 249 -3.29 -0.32 15.58
C VAL A 249 -4.49 0.19 14.81
N TRP A 250 -5.61 -0.53 14.89
CA TRP A 250 -6.87 -0.11 14.29
C TRP A 250 -7.46 1.12 14.99
N GLY A 251 -7.35 1.23 16.32
CA GLY A 251 -7.80 2.41 17.06
C GLY A 251 -7.09 3.69 16.58
N ASP A 252 -5.77 3.63 16.44
CA ASP A 252 -4.99 4.76 15.90
C ASP A 252 -5.37 5.09 14.44
N HIS A 253 -5.50 4.07 13.58
CA HIS A 253 -5.91 4.26 12.19
C HIS A 253 -7.31 4.88 12.07
N MET A 254 -8.28 4.39 12.85
CA MET A 254 -9.65 4.90 12.87
C MET A 254 -9.73 6.32 13.44
N SER A 255 -8.90 6.66 14.43
CA SER A 255 -8.74 8.02 14.93
C SER A 255 -8.23 8.96 13.83
N PHE A 256 -7.14 8.57 13.15
CA PHE A 256 -6.55 9.34 12.06
C PHE A 256 -7.57 9.61 10.94
N VAL A 257 -8.29 8.58 10.49
CA VAL A 257 -9.30 8.74 9.43
C VAL A 257 -10.49 9.59 9.90
N SER A 258 -10.91 9.45 11.17
CA SER A 258 -11.96 10.27 11.77
C SER A 258 -11.58 11.76 11.78
N ASP A 259 -10.34 12.08 12.12
CA ASP A 259 -9.84 13.46 12.10
C ASP A 259 -9.84 14.04 10.67
N LEU A 260 -9.47 13.25 9.66
CA LEU A 260 -9.49 13.68 8.26
C LEU A 260 -10.91 13.91 7.74
N LEU A 261 -11.87 13.08 8.14
CA LEU A 261 -13.30 13.29 7.85
C LEU A 261 -13.82 14.56 8.52
N ALA A 262 -13.56 14.75 9.82
CA ALA A 262 -14.02 15.90 10.59
C ALA A 262 -13.48 17.23 10.02
N ASN A 263 -12.24 17.19 9.51
CA ASN A 263 -11.60 18.34 8.88
C ASN A 263 -11.91 18.49 7.38
N GLN A 264 -12.83 17.67 6.83
CA GLN A 264 -13.23 17.69 5.40
C GLN A 264 -12.06 17.50 4.43
N GLN A 265 -11.02 16.81 4.87
CA GLN A 265 -9.90 16.41 4.00
C GLN A 265 -10.27 15.15 3.22
N PHE A 266 -11.09 14.27 3.80
CA PHE A 266 -11.72 13.14 3.14
C PHE A 266 -13.24 13.33 3.03
N GLY A 267 -13.81 12.83 1.92
CA GLY A 267 -15.24 12.57 1.82
C GLY A 267 -15.59 11.16 2.31
N SER A 268 -16.87 10.94 2.60
CA SER A 268 -17.37 9.66 3.12
C SER A 268 -17.51 8.56 2.07
N GLU A 269 -17.54 8.91 0.77
CA GLU A 269 -17.63 7.90 -0.29
C GLU A 269 -16.32 7.13 -0.37
N LEU A 270 -16.37 5.81 -0.51
CA LEU A 270 -15.15 4.97 -0.61
C LEU A 270 -14.28 5.31 -1.84
N ALA A 271 -14.86 5.96 -2.85
CA ALA A 271 -14.16 6.43 -4.04
C ALA A 271 -13.49 7.81 -3.88
N ASP A 272 -13.85 8.59 -2.84
CA ASP A 272 -13.21 9.88 -2.56
C ASP A 272 -11.77 9.68 -2.08
N PRO A 273 -10.89 10.70 -2.12
CA PRO A 273 -9.52 10.64 -1.57
C PRO A 273 -9.42 9.95 -0.20
N GLY A 274 -8.31 9.26 0.04
CA GLY A 274 -8.15 8.37 1.21
C GLY A 274 -8.71 6.96 1.00
N ILE A 275 -8.70 6.48 -0.25
CA ILE A 275 -9.40 5.27 -0.68
C ILE A 275 -8.92 4.04 0.09
N ALA A 276 -7.60 3.89 0.24
CA ALA A 276 -6.99 2.75 0.92
C ALA A 276 -7.29 2.75 2.42
N GLU A 277 -7.20 3.92 3.05
CA GLU A 277 -7.40 4.12 4.49
C GLU A 277 -8.85 3.86 4.89
N LYS A 278 -9.81 4.42 4.15
CA LYS A 278 -11.25 4.21 4.37
C LYS A 278 -11.66 2.78 4.02
N GLY A 279 -11.14 2.28 2.90
CA GLY A 279 -11.38 0.92 2.44
C GLY A 279 -10.94 -0.14 3.46
N ALA A 280 -9.78 0.05 4.11
CA ALA A 280 -9.33 -0.85 5.17
C ALA A 280 -10.31 -0.91 6.36
N ILE A 281 -10.86 0.23 6.77
CA ILE A 281 -11.89 0.30 7.82
C ILE A 281 -13.19 -0.39 7.36
N ALA A 282 -13.58 -0.22 6.10
CA ALA A 282 -14.70 -0.95 5.52
C ALA A 282 -14.51 -2.47 5.56
N LEU A 283 -13.31 -2.98 5.27
CA LEU A 283 -13.02 -4.41 5.43
C LEU A 283 -13.04 -4.84 6.89
N ARG A 284 -12.52 -4.02 7.81
CA ARG A 284 -12.59 -4.27 9.25
C ARG A 284 -14.03 -4.35 9.76
N LEU A 285 -14.93 -3.51 9.26
CA LEU A 285 -16.37 -3.61 9.54
C LEU A 285 -16.93 -4.97 9.10
N LEU A 286 -16.65 -5.40 7.87
CA LEU A 286 -17.13 -6.70 7.38
C LEU A 286 -16.55 -7.87 8.18
N ALA A 287 -15.32 -7.75 8.67
CA ALA A 287 -14.70 -8.74 9.56
C ALA A 287 -15.41 -8.80 10.92
N ASP A 288 -15.67 -7.65 11.55
CA ASP A 288 -16.36 -7.56 12.84
C ASP A 288 -17.82 -8.07 12.75
N ARG A 289 -18.45 -7.95 11.57
CA ARG A 289 -19.77 -8.53 11.27
C ARG A 289 -19.73 -10.03 10.97
N GLY A 290 -18.55 -10.64 10.89
CA GLY A 290 -18.37 -12.05 10.51
C GLY A 290 -18.69 -12.34 9.04
N GLN A 291 -18.71 -11.31 8.19
CA GLN A 291 -18.99 -11.40 6.75
C GLN A 291 -17.72 -11.52 5.91
N LEU A 292 -16.57 -11.20 6.50
CA LEU A 292 -15.23 -11.36 5.94
C LEU A 292 -14.37 -12.15 6.93
N ALA A 293 -13.66 -13.18 6.45
CA ALA A 293 -12.65 -13.84 7.28
C ALA A 293 -11.32 -13.10 7.16
N THR A 294 -10.82 -12.54 8.26
CA THR A 294 -9.51 -11.87 8.33
C THR A 294 -8.39 -12.72 7.72
N SER A 295 -8.43 -14.04 7.92
CA SER A 295 -7.44 -14.97 7.37
C SER A 295 -7.37 -14.95 5.84
N GLU A 296 -8.50 -14.76 5.14
CA GLU A 296 -8.55 -14.76 3.67
C GLU A 296 -7.96 -13.47 3.07
N VAL A 297 -7.96 -12.37 3.85
CA VAL A 297 -7.19 -11.16 3.51
C VAL A 297 -5.71 -11.42 3.77
N MET A 298 -5.38 -11.92 4.96
CA MET A 298 -4.00 -12.08 5.41
C MET A 298 -3.20 -13.10 4.59
N ASP A 299 -3.85 -14.14 4.09
CA ASP A 299 -3.20 -15.15 3.24
C ASP A 299 -3.28 -14.82 1.74
N GLY A 300 -3.88 -13.68 1.38
CA GLY A 300 -4.03 -13.19 0.01
C GLY A 300 -5.06 -13.94 -0.84
N SER A 301 -5.66 -15.02 -0.36
CA SER A 301 -6.55 -15.87 -1.16
C SER A 301 -7.78 -15.12 -1.69
N LEU A 302 -8.28 -14.14 -0.93
CA LEU A 302 -9.40 -13.28 -1.33
C LEU A 302 -9.07 -12.41 -2.56
N PHE A 303 -7.79 -12.08 -2.76
CA PHE A 303 -7.32 -11.16 -3.79
C PHE A 303 -6.52 -11.83 -4.91
N GLN A 304 -6.28 -13.13 -4.81
CA GLN A 304 -5.57 -13.91 -5.84
C GLN A 304 -6.52 -14.64 -6.79
N ASN A 305 -7.72 -15.03 -6.30
CA ASN A 305 -8.66 -15.79 -7.09
C ASN A 305 -9.64 -14.91 -7.87
N CYS A 306 -9.32 -14.64 -9.12
CA CYS A 306 -10.17 -13.87 -10.04
C CYS A 306 -11.39 -14.62 -10.58
N GLY A 307 -11.61 -15.89 -10.19
CA GLY A 307 -12.58 -16.80 -10.80
C GLY A 307 -14.04 -16.63 -10.34
N GLY A 308 -14.31 -15.81 -9.33
CA GLY A 308 -15.66 -15.54 -8.84
C GLY A 308 -15.70 -14.43 -7.79
N GLN A 309 -16.84 -13.74 -7.69
CA GLN A 309 -17.11 -12.76 -6.65
C GLN A 309 -17.12 -13.46 -5.29
N PRO A 310 -16.21 -13.14 -4.36
CA PRO A 310 -16.24 -13.68 -3.01
C PRO A 310 -17.53 -13.25 -2.30
N GLU A 311 -18.08 -14.12 -1.43
CA GLU A 311 -19.28 -13.78 -0.64
C GLU A 311 -19.06 -12.52 0.21
N ALA A 312 -17.84 -12.32 0.72
CA ALA A 312 -17.44 -11.12 1.44
C ALA A 312 -17.71 -9.83 0.65
N PHE A 313 -17.66 -9.90 -0.68
CA PHE A 313 -17.90 -8.78 -1.59
C PHE A 313 -19.23 -8.91 -2.35
N SER A 314 -20.22 -9.62 -1.80
CA SER A 314 -21.60 -9.62 -2.32
C SER A 314 -22.14 -8.17 -2.43
N PRO A 315 -23.13 -7.90 -3.31
CA PRO A 315 -23.70 -6.55 -3.44
C PRO A 315 -24.23 -6.00 -2.12
N GLN A 316 -24.77 -6.87 -1.25
CA GLN A 316 -25.25 -6.51 0.07
C GLN A 316 -24.10 -6.07 0.99
N ASN A 317 -23.01 -6.84 1.05
CA ASN A 317 -21.88 -6.51 1.92
C ASN A 317 -21.13 -5.27 1.43
N ILE A 318 -21.01 -5.07 0.12
CA ILE A 318 -20.46 -3.82 -0.45
C ILE A 318 -21.32 -2.62 -0.06
N GLN A 319 -22.65 -2.77 -0.09
CA GLN A 319 -23.54 -1.68 0.30
C GLN A 319 -23.40 -1.36 1.79
N VAL A 320 -23.32 -2.37 2.66
CA VAL A 320 -23.05 -2.18 4.10
C VAL A 320 -21.73 -1.45 4.31
N ALA A 321 -20.66 -1.87 3.62
CA ALA A 321 -19.37 -1.20 3.68
C ALA A 321 -19.48 0.28 3.30
N LYS A 322 -20.17 0.62 2.21
CA LYS A 322 -20.38 2.02 1.80
C LYS A 322 -21.17 2.84 2.81
N ASP A 323 -22.22 2.26 3.38
CA ASP A 323 -23.16 2.98 4.23
C ASP A 323 -22.64 3.18 5.66
N TYR A 324 -21.79 2.27 6.16
CA TYR A 324 -21.49 2.17 7.59
C TYR A 324 -20.00 2.16 7.97
N TRP A 325 -19.05 2.16 7.03
CA TRP A 325 -17.62 2.10 7.39
C TRP A 325 -17.17 3.23 8.32
N PHE A 326 -17.83 4.38 8.29
CA PHE A 326 -17.53 5.56 9.12
C PHE A 326 -18.37 5.64 10.41
N ASP A 327 -19.27 4.69 10.66
CA ASP A 327 -20.14 4.68 11.83
C ASP A 327 -19.49 3.94 13.01
N TYR A 328 -18.51 4.62 13.59
CA TYR A 328 -17.76 4.17 14.76
C TYR A 328 -17.45 5.35 15.69
N SER A 329 -17.11 5.06 16.94
CA SER A 329 -16.70 6.08 17.90
C SER A 329 -15.70 5.54 18.90
N GLU A 330 -14.94 6.45 19.51
CA GLU A 330 -14.07 6.15 20.63
C GLU A 330 -14.94 5.83 21.87
N VAL A 331 -14.78 4.63 22.42
CA VAL A 331 -15.55 4.14 23.58
C VAL A 331 -14.72 4.13 24.87
N ASP A 332 -13.40 4.06 24.74
CA ASP A 332 -12.38 4.19 25.77
C ASP A 332 -11.13 4.81 25.10
N GLU A 333 -10.18 5.36 25.89
CA GLU A 333 -8.98 6.04 25.36
C GLU A 333 -8.22 5.17 24.33
N GLY A 334 -8.22 5.60 23.07
CA GLY A 334 -7.59 4.90 21.94
C GLY A 334 -8.34 3.66 21.43
N VAL A 335 -9.54 3.37 21.95
CA VAL A 335 -10.35 2.20 21.58
C VAL A 335 -11.56 2.64 20.80
N PHE A 336 -11.60 2.29 19.52
CA PHE A 336 -12.72 2.55 18.63
C PHE A 336 -13.59 1.32 18.44
N ARG A 337 -14.91 1.52 18.36
CA ARG A 337 -15.88 0.46 18.05
C ARG A 337 -16.93 0.97 17.07
N PHE A 338 -17.31 0.10 16.14
CA PHE A 338 -18.48 0.31 15.29
C PHE A 338 -19.76 0.37 16.14
N SER A 339 -20.73 1.16 15.67
CA SER A 339 -22.03 1.24 16.31
C SER A 339 -22.80 -0.09 16.19
N ASP A 340 -23.79 -0.33 17.06
CA ASP A 340 -24.68 -1.48 16.92
C ASP A 340 -25.39 -1.48 15.55
N THR A 341 -25.78 -0.31 15.05
CA THR A 341 -26.39 -0.15 13.71
C THR A 341 -25.46 -0.68 12.63
N ALA A 342 -24.20 -0.23 12.63
CA ALA A 342 -23.19 -0.66 11.68
C ALA A 342 -22.92 -2.17 11.75
N LEU A 343 -23.08 -2.80 12.93
CA LEU A 343 -22.85 -4.23 13.13
C LEU A 343 -24.06 -5.12 12.82
N THR A 344 -25.29 -4.59 12.78
CA THR A 344 -26.50 -5.42 12.66
C THR A 344 -27.39 -5.17 11.44
N GLU A 345 -27.39 -3.95 10.88
CA GLU A 345 -28.19 -3.62 9.68
C GLU A 345 -27.52 -4.10 8.39
#